data_AF-F3GAK8-F1
#
_entry.id   AF-F3GAK8-F1
#
_cell.length_a   1.000
_cell.length_b   1.000
_cell.length_c   1.000
_cell.angle_alpha   90.00
_cell.angle_beta   90.00
_cell.angle_gamma   90.00
#
_symmetry.space_group_name_H-M   'P 1'
#
loop_
_entity.id
_entity.type
_entity.pdbx_description
1 polymer ?
#
loop_
_entity_poly.entity_id
_entity_poly.type
_entity_poly.pdbx_seq_one_letter_code
_entity_poly.pdbx_strand_id
1 'polypeptide(L)'
;MLSRDQRDPAATPRLLLTLLAVALLWPGIRLAELDPLVLLQADNARTMGSFLAGFWPVAHSAEFLGLLLDATLQTLAIATAGIALALLLAVPASLLASQALSLSA
;
A
#
# COMPACT_ATOMS: atom_id res chain seq x y z
N MET A 1 21.40 37.68 3.14
CA MET A 1 20.55 36.98 4.13
C MET A 1 19.43 36.30 3.35
N LEU A 2 19.48 34.98 3.19
CA LEU A 2 18.44 34.23 2.47
C LEU A 2 17.21 34.15 3.39
N SER A 3 16.16 34.91 3.08
CA SER A 3 14.88 34.80 3.78
C SER A 3 14.32 33.41 3.49
N ARG A 4 14.22 32.56 4.52
CA ARG A 4 13.54 31.26 4.40
C ARG A 4 12.05 31.55 4.33
N ASP A 5 11.50 31.57 3.13
CA ASP A 5 10.06 31.51 2.96
C ASP A 5 9.57 30.17 3.51
N GLN A 6 8.95 30.21 4.70
CA GLN A 6 8.50 29.04 5.46
C GLN A 6 7.14 28.52 4.98
N ARG A 7 6.52 29.17 4.00
CA ARG A 7 5.20 28.79 3.49
C ARG A 7 5.35 27.80 2.35
N ASP A 8 4.88 26.56 2.58
CA ASP A 8 4.73 25.55 1.53
C ASP A 8 3.76 26.08 0.45
N PRO A 9 4.23 26.40 -0.77
CA PRO A 9 3.39 26.93 -1.84
C PRO A 9 2.32 25.94 -2.31
N ALA A 10 2.45 24.65 -1.96
CA ALA A 10 1.49 23.60 -2.26
C ALA A 10 0.62 23.20 -1.04
N ALA A 11 0.63 23.96 0.06
CA ALA A 11 -0.14 23.62 1.26
C ALA A 11 -1.64 23.51 0.97
N THR A 12 -2.22 24.47 0.24
CA THR A 12 -3.64 24.51 -0.11
C THR A 12 -4.09 23.35 -1.00
N PRO A 13 -3.45 23.02 -2.15
CA PRO A 13 -3.86 21.87 -2.96
C PRO A 13 -3.67 20.55 -2.20
N ARG A 14 -2.63 20.41 -1.38
CA ARG A 14 -2.45 19.21 -0.53
C ARG A 14 -3.59 19.04 0.46
N LEU A 15 -3.97 20.12 1.16
CA LEU A 15 -5.06 20.11 2.14
C LEU A 15 -6.40 19.74 1.47
N LEU A 16 -6.68 20.30 0.30
CA LEU A 16 -7.87 19.97 -0.48
C LEU A 16 -7.89 18.50 -0.93
N LEU A 17 -6.77 17.96 -1.40
CA LEU A 17 -6.66 16.55 -1.77
C LEU A 17 -6.83 15.62 -0.56
N THR A 18 -6.25 15.96 0.59
CA THR A 18 -6.45 15.19 1.82
C THR A 18 -7.90 15.21 2.26
N LEU A 19 -8.55 16.38 2.24
CA LEU A 19 -9.97 16.50 2.56
C LEU A 19 -10.85 15.71 1.59
N LEU A 20 -10.54 15.74 0.29
CA LEU A 20 -11.23 14.96 -0.73
C LEU A 20 -11.07 13.46 -0.48
N ALA A 21 -9.85 12.99 -0.18
CA ALA A 21 -9.58 11.60 0.14
C ALA A 21 -10.36 11.15 1.38
N VAL A 22 -10.38 11.96 2.45
CA VAL A 22 -11.18 11.67 3.65
C VAL A 22 -12.68 11.64 3.32
N ALA A 23 -13.18 12.61 2.57
CA ALA A 23 -14.59 12.68 2.18
C ALA A 23 -15.02 11.47 1.32
N LEU A 24 -14.13 10.94 0.49
CA LEU A 24 -14.39 9.78 -0.36
C LEU A 24 -14.23 8.45 0.40
N LEU A 25 -13.22 8.32 1.26
CA LEU A 25 -12.95 7.09 2.02
C LEU A 25 -13.92 6.90 3.19
N TRP A 26 -14.39 7.99 3.80
CA TRP A 26 -15.34 7.94 4.91
C TRP A 26 -16.61 7.13 4.61
N PRO A 27 -17.37 7.39 3.53
CA PRO A 27 -18.53 6.57 3.19
C PRO A 27 -18.13 5.13 2.87
N GLY A 28 -16.96 4.89 2.27
CA GLY A 28 -16.44 3.54 2.03
C GLY A 28 -16.29 2.74 3.32
N ILE A 29 -15.71 3.35 4.37
CA ILE A 29 -15.55 2.71 5.69
C ILE A 29 -16.92 2.42 6.32
N ARG A 30 -17.88 3.35 6.19
CA ARG A 30 -19.23 3.17 6.76
C ARG A 30 -20.05 2.13 6.03
N LEU A 31 -19.98 2.10 4.69
CA LEU A 31 -20.67 1.13 3.84
C LEU A 31 -20.08 -0.28 3.97
N ALA A 32 -18.78 -0.38 4.25
CA ALA A 32 -18.11 -1.66 4.50
C ALA A 32 -18.36 -2.21 5.91
N GLU A 33 -19.16 -1.52 6.75
CA GLU A 33 -19.43 -1.87 8.15
C GLU A 33 -18.15 -2.22 8.93
N LEU A 34 -17.06 -1.51 8.61
CA LEU A 34 -15.73 -1.87 9.09
C LEU A 34 -15.56 -1.41 10.53
N ASP A 35 -15.94 -2.26 11.48
CA ASP A 35 -15.73 -2.07 12.91
C ASP A 35 -14.58 -2.98 13.41
N PRO A 36 -13.36 -2.43 13.55
CA PRO A 36 -12.21 -3.21 14.01
C PRO A 36 -12.34 -3.67 15.47
N LEU A 37 -13.21 -3.05 16.27
CA LEU A 37 -13.43 -3.44 17.66
C LEU A 37 -14.18 -4.77 17.76
N VAL A 38 -14.94 -5.15 16.72
CA VAL A 38 -15.63 -6.44 16.64
C VAL A 38 -14.63 -7.60 16.68
N LEU A 39 -13.43 -7.43 16.11
CA LEU A 39 -12.37 -8.45 16.15
C LEU A 39 -11.90 -8.76 17.57
N LEU A 40 -12.01 -7.79 18.48
CA LEU A 40 -11.60 -7.92 19.88
C LEU A 40 -12.70 -8.50 20.79
N GLN A 41 -13.92 -8.70 20.29
CA GLN A 41 -14.99 -9.34 21.05
C GLN A 41 -14.58 -10.76 21.43
N ALA A 42 -14.96 -11.19 22.64
CA ALA A 42 -14.47 -12.43 23.24
C ALA A 42 -14.72 -13.67 22.35
N ASP A 43 -15.88 -13.76 21.70
CA ASP A 43 -16.23 -14.89 20.83
C ASP A 43 -15.42 -14.89 19.54
N ASN A 44 -15.19 -13.72 18.95
CA ASN A 44 -14.38 -13.56 17.73
C ASN A 44 -12.91 -13.84 18.03
N ALA A 45 -12.38 -13.26 19.11
CA ALA A 45 -11.01 -13.49 19.56
C ALA A 45 -10.75 -14.97 19.88
N ARG A 46 -11.72 -15.67 20.49
CA ARG A 46 -11.64 -17.11 20.75
C ARG A 46 -11.63 -17.93 19.46
N THR A 47 -12.52 -17.61 18.52
CA THR A 47 -12.58 -18.29 17.21
C THR A 47 -11.30 -18.09 16.43
N MET A 48 -10.81 -16.85 16.33
CA MET A 48 -9.54 -16.53 15.69
C MET A 48 -8.37 -17.23 16.38
N GLY A 49 -8.33 -17.23 17.71
CA GLY A 49 -7.30 -17.92 18.49
C GLY A 49 -7.29 -19.42 18.24
N SER A 50 -8.46 -20.07 18.21
CA SER A 50 -8.56 -21.50 17.90
C SER A 50 -8.12 -21.81 16.46
N PHE A 51 -8.47 -20.97 15.51
CA PHE A 51 -8.04 -21.11 14.12
C PHE A 51 -6.51 -20.99 14.02
N LEU A 52 -5.92 -19.94 14.61
CA LEU A 52 -4.47 -19.73 14.63
C LEU A 52 -3.73 -20.86 15.35
N ALA A 53 -4.28 -21.36 16.45
CA ALA A 53 -3.71 -22.50 17.17
C ALA A 53 -3.67 -23.77 16.29
N GLY A 54 -4.61 -23.92 15.35
CA GLY A 54 -4.61 -25.01 14.38
C GLY A 54 -3.44 -24.99 13.39
N PHE A 55 -2.76 -23.85 13.22
CA PHE A 55 -1.54 -23.74 12.40
C PHE A 55 -0.25 -24.03 13.17
N TRP A 56 -0.35 -24.33 14.47
CA TRP A 56 0.78 -24.66 15.32
C TRP A 56 0.80 -26.16 15.67
N PRO A 57 1.93 -26.87 15.50
CA PRO A 57 3.21 -26.41 14.95
C PRO A 57 3.16 -26.21 13.43
N VAL A 58 3.99 -25.31 12.92
CA VAL A 58 4.07 -25.02 11.48
C VAL A 58 4.37 -26.30 10.68
N ALA A 59 3.82 -26.43 9.48
CA ALA A 59 4.09 -27.55 8.60
C ALA A 59 5.53 -27.49 8.07
N HIS A 60 6.28 -28.59 8.21
CA HIS A 60 7.67 -28.71 7.76
C HIS A 60 7.86 -29.86 6.75
N SER A 61 6.79 -30.33 6.10
CA SER A 61 6.91 -31.36 5.07
C SER A 61 7.65 -30.82 3.85
N ALA A 62 8.49 -31.65 3.23
CA ALA A 62 9.29 -31.25 2.07
C ALA A 62 8.41 -30.79 0.89
N GLU A 63 7.26 -31.45 0.67
CA GLU A 63 6.27 -31.07 -0.34
C GLU A 63 5.71 -29.66 -0.10
N PHE A 64 5.31 -29.36 1.14
CA PHE A 64 4.80 -28.04 1.51
C PHE A 64 5.87 -26.96 1.35
N LEU A 65 7.11 -27.22 1.77
CA LEU A 65 8.22 -26.28 1.61
C LEU A 65 8.53 -26.00 0.13
N GLY A 66 8.44 -27.02 -0.73
CA GLY A 66 8.58 -26.86 -2.17
C GLY A 66 7.52 -25.91 -2.74
N LEU A 67 6.26 -26.12 -2.39
CA LEU A 67 5.15 -25.24 -2.79
C LEU A 67 5.31 -23.82 -2.24
N LEU A 68 5.72 -23.68 -0.98
CA LEU A 68 5.93 -22.38 -0.33
C LEU A 68 7.04 -21.58 -1.03
N LEU A 69 8.15 -22.23 -1.37
CA LEU A 69 9.25 -21.60 -2.09
C LEU A 69 8.81 -21.13 -3.48
N ASP A 70 8.11 -21.98 -4.23
CA ASP A 70 7.60 -21.65 -5.56
C ASP A 70 6.66 -20.44 -5.53
N ALA A 71 5.68 -20.45 -4.62
CA ALA A 71 4.75 -19.32 -4.44
C ALA A 71 5.47 -18.02 -4.04
N THR A 72 6.51 -18.12 -3.21
CA THR A 72 7.34 -16.97 -2.80
C THR A 72 8.12 -16.41 -3.99
N LEU A 73 8.75 -17.28 -4.79
CA LEU A 73 9.47 -16.88 -6.00
C LEU A 73 8.53 -16.26 -7.03
N GLN A 74 7.32 -16.80 -7.19
CA GLN A 74 6.31 -16.25 -8.08
C GLN A 74 5.91 -14.83 -7.66
N THR A 75 5.70 -14.58 -6.36
CA THR A 75 5.40 -13.23 -5.84
C THR A 75 6.54 -12.25 -6.13
N LEU A 76 7.78 -12.67 -5.89
CA LEU A 76 8.96 -11.85 -6.17
C LEU A 76 9.12 -11.56 -7.67
N ALA A 77 8.89 -12.57 -8.51
CA ALA A 77 8.96 -12.44 -9.96
C ALA A 77 7.93 -11.43 -10.48
N ILE A 78 6.67 -11.53 -10.03
CA ILE A 78 5.61 -10.60 -10.39
C ILE A 78 5.96 -9.18 -9.96
N ALA A 79 6.39 -8.99 -8.70
CA ALA A 79 6.76 -7.67 -8.19
C ALA A 79 7.93 -7.06 -8.96
N THR A 80 8.97 -7.86 -9.24
CA THR A 80 10.17 -7.42 -9.97
C THR A 80 9.83 -7.06 -11.42
N ALA A 81 9.03 -7.89 -12.10
CA ALA A 81 8.57 -7.59 -13.45
C ALA A 81 7.72 -6.31 -13.49
N GLY A 82 6.81 -6.13 -12.52
CA GLY A 82 6.02 -4.92 -12.38
C GLY A 82 6.88 -3.67 -12.21
N ILE A 83 7.89 -3.71 -11.33
CA ILE A 83 8.83 -2.60 -11.11
C ILE A 83 9.65 -2.32 -12.38
N ALA A 84 10.17 -3.35 -13.03
CA ALA A 84 10.95 -3.19 -14.26
C ALA A 84 10.12 -2.51 -15.37
N LEU A 85 8.88 -2.94 -15.58
CA LEU A 85 7.96 -2.32 -16.53
C LEU A 85 7.58 -0.89 -16.11
N ALA A 86 7.33 -0.65 -14.82
CA ALA A 86 7.05 0.68 -14.30
C ALA A 86 8.22 1.65 -14.56
N LEU A 87 9.47 1.23 -14.32
CA LEU A 87 10.66 2.04 -14.60
C LEU A 87 10.82 2.33 -16.09
N LEU A 88 10.55 1.34 -16.95
CA LEU A 88 10.60 1.51 -18.41
C LEU A 88 9.67 2.64 -18.89
N LEU A 89 8.51 2.82 -18.25
CA LEU A 89 7.55 3.88 -18.56
C LEU A 89 7.85 5.19 -17.80
N ALA A 90 8.22 5.09 -16.51
CA ALA A 90 8.40 6.24 -15.64
C ALA A 90 9.62 7.07 -16.03
N VAL A 91 10.73 6.44 -16.43
CA VAL A 91 11.95 7.14 -16.85
C VAL A 91 11.67 8.10 -18.02
N PRO A 92 11.16 7.66 -19.19
CA PRO A 92 10.89 8.58 -20.29
C PRO A 92 9.82 9.61 -19.95
N ALA A 93 8.76 9.23 -19.23
CA ALA A 93 7.72 10.17 -18.80
C ALA A 93 8.29 11.28 -17.91
N SER A 94 9.19 10.94 -16.98
CA SER A 94 9.82 11.92 -16.08
C SER A 94 10.71 12.92 -16.82
N LEU A 95 11.44 12.46 -17.86
CA LEU A 95 12.26 13.32 -18.70
C LEU A 95 11.39 14.28 -19.53
N LEU A 96 10.28 13.81 -20.10
CA LEU A 96 9.34 14.65 -20.84
C LEU A 96 8.68 15.71 -19.92
N ALA A 97 8.23 15.31 -18.74
CA ALA A 97 7.61 16.21 -17.78
C ALA A 97 8.58 17.30 -17.28
N SER A 98 9.83 16.93 -17.00
CA SER A 98 10.86 17.87 -16.53
C SER A 98 11.27 18.88 -17.60
N GLN A 99 11.30 18.47 -18.87
CA GLN A 99 11.57 19.40 -19.99
C GLN A 99 10.42 20.40 -20.18
N ALA A 100 9.16 19.98 -20.05
CA ALA A 100 8.03 20.90 -20.11
C ALA A 100 8.09 21.99 -19.02
N LEU A 101 8.55 21.62 -17.82
CA LEU A 101 8.77 22.56 -16.72
C LEU A 101 9.96 23.49 -16.97
N SER A 102 11.03 23.00 -17.59
CA SER A 102 12.22 23.81 -17.92
C SER A 102 12.00 24.79 -19.07
N LEU A 103 11.11 24.50 -20.02
CA LEU A 103 10.78 25.39 -21.14
C LEU A 103 9.74 26.46 -20.76
N SER A 104 9.05 26.27 -19.63
CA SER A 104 8.00 27.15 -19.11
C SER A 104 8.49 28.14 -18.04
N ALA A 105 9.75 28.06 -17.61
CA ALA A 105 10.38 28.94 -16.62
C ALA A 105 11.27 29.98 -17.31
#